data_AF-A0AAD7DYH2-F1
#
_entry.id   AF-A0AAD7DYH2-F1
#
_cell.length_a   1.000
_cell.length_b   1.000
_cell.length_c   1.000
_cell.angle_alpha   90.00
_cell.angle_beta   90.00
_cell.angle_gamma   90.00
#
_symmetry.space_group_name_H-M   'P 1'
#
loop_
_entity.id
_entity.type
_entity.pdbx_description
1 polymer ?
#
loop_
_entity_poly.entity_id
_entity_poly.type
_entity_poly.pdbx_seq_one_letter_code
_entity_poly.pdbx_strand_id
1 'polypeptide(L)'
;VEKVLHHAWADSTLTGYGYAVDRFLAFCTAEKIPKKFQLPADKFDLCAFAASGAGVHSGSTTRNNMAALKAWHIAQGQGDPLCLSHPWQGSSRLHYVLAGVQNLAPDSSKCPPRPPINSAVLRTLYEGLDFPCLRDVAVFAAACVAFWGQCQLGKILPNTRNDPALAPKPTRAHVSRSHRNKHATKLRLPRTKAIKSGDDVILVAQSNPINPQIALHALSKIHNIPSSAMLFAYQTPTGFRDPHLAKIP
;
A
#
# COMPACT_ATOMS: atom_id res chain seq x y z
N VAL A 1 -10.56 26.80 -4.27
CA VAL A 1 -9.22 26.23 -4.55
C VAL A 1 -8.76 25.32 -3.41
N GLU A 2 -8.77 25.79 -2.17
CA GLU A 2 -8.38 25.04 -0.96
C GLU A 2 -9.08 23.67 -0.82
N LYS A 3 -10.42 23.62 -0.93
CA LYS A 3 -11.18 22.35 -0.91
C LYS A 3 -10.70 21.34 -1.95
N VAL A 4 -10.23 21.80 -3.12
CA VAL A 4 -9.71 20.94 -4.18
C VAL A 4 -8.28 20.49 -3.87
N LEU A 5 -7.45 21.36 -3.29
CA LEU A 5 -6.10 21.02 -2.84
C LEU A 5 -6.10 19.94 -1.76
N HIS A 6 -7.05 19.96 -0.82
CA HIS A 6 -7.18 18.89 0.17
C HIS A 6 -7.51 17.52 -0.44
N HIS A 7 -8.12 17.48 -1.62
CA HIS A 7 -8.40 16.25 -2.35
C HIS A 7 -7.27 15.82 -3.30
N ALA A 8 -6.16 16.57 -3.37
CA ALA A 8 -5.01 16.24 -4.20
C ALA A 8 -4.20 15.05 -3.67
N TRP A 9 -4.30 14.77 -2.36
CA TRP A 9 -3.61 13.66 -1.70
C TRP A 9 -4.60 12.67 -1.11
N ALA A 10 -4.26 11.39 -1.14
CA ALA A 10 -5.03 10.36 -0.44
C ALA A 10 -4.85 10.51 1.08
N ASP A 11 -5.85 10.12 1.87
CA ASP A 11 -5.82 10.22 3.34
C ASP A 11 -4.58 9.57 3.95
N SER A 12 -4.20 8.38 3.47
CA SER A 12 -2.97 7.69 3.92
C SER A 12 -1.70 8.50 3.65
N THR A 13 -1.68 9.25 2.53
CA THR A 13 -0.55 10.13 2.17
C THR A 13 -0.53 11.35 3.08
N LEU A 14 -1.68 11.94 3.41
CA LEU A 14 -1.77 13.07 4.34
C LEU A 14 -1.29 12.68 5.74
N THR A 15 -1.70 11.52 6.24
CA THR A 15 -1.19 10.98 7.52
C THR A 15 0.33 10.81 7.48
N GLY A 16 0.87 10.21 6.41
CA GLY A 16 2.32 10.07 6.22
C GLY A 16 3.05 11.42 6.15
N TYR A 17 2.43 12.43 5.53
CA TYR A 17 3.00 13.78 5.44
C TYR A 17 2.99 14.50 6.79
N GLY A 18 1.95 14.31 7.60
CA GLY A 18 1.91 14.83 8.98
C GLY A 18 3.12 14.37 9.78
N TYR A 19 3.41 13.06 9.77
CA TYR A 19 4.60 12.53 10.46
C TYR A 19 5.92 13.09 9.94
N ALA A 20 6.03 13.39 8.65
CA ALA A 20 7.22 13.98 8.08
C ALA A 20 7.40 15.45 8.49
N VAL A 21 6.30 16.20 8.62
CA VAL A 21 6.30 17.56 9.18
C VAL A 21 6.70 17.53 10.65
N ASP A 22 6.14 16.61 11.45
CA ASP A 22 6.50 16.45 12.86
C ASP A 22 8.00 16.12 13.02
N ARG A 23 8.55 15.27 12.15
CA ARG A 23 9.98 14.96 12.14
C ARG A 23 10.84 16.20 11.85
N PHE A 24 10.39 17.08 10.96
CA PHE A 24 11.08 18.33 10.70
C PHE A 24 11.01 19.28 11.90
N LEU A 25 9.85 19.41 12.55
CA LEU A 25 9.72 20.23 13.77
C LEU A 25 10.58 19.69 14.92
N ALA A 26 10.70 18.38 15.05
CA ALA A 26 11.60 17.74 16.00
C ALA A 26 13.08 18.04 15.67
N PHE A 27 13.46 17.99 14.40
CA PHE A 27 14.78 18.42 13.93
C PHE A 27 15.05 19.89 14.27
N CYS A 28 14.12 20.80 13.97
CA CYS A 28 14.26 22.21 14.30
C CYS A 28 14.42 22.45 15.81
N THR A 29 13.72 21.66 16.63
CA THR A 29 13.84 21.73 18.09
C THR A 29 15.23 21.29 18.54
N ALA A 30 15.76 20.21 17.97
CA ALA A 30 17.11 19.72 18.26
C ALA A 30 18.21 20.72 17.86
N GLU A 31 18.06 21.36 16.69
CA GLU A 31 18.96 22.40 16.18
C GLU A 31 18.73 23.78 16.82
N LYS A 32 17.81 23.88 17.80
CA LYS A 32 17.47 25.12 18.53
C LYS A 32 17.00 26.26 17.62
N ILE A 33 16.35 25.93 16.50
CA ILE A 33 15.73 26.90 15.60
C ILE A 33 14.49 27.50 16.30
N PRO A 34 14.43 28.84 16.51
CA PRO A 34 13.29 29.48 17.16
C PRO A 34 11.98 29.17 16.44
N LYS A 35 10.88 28.93 17.17
CA LYS A 35 9.56 28.55 16.59
C LYS A 35 9.10 29.44 15.43
N LYS A 36 9.37 30.75 15.52
CA LYS A 36 9.03 31.74 14.48
C LYS A 36 9.77 31.57 13.15
N PHE A 37 10.82 30.75 13.11
CA PHE A 37 11.64 30.47 11.93
C PHE A 37 11.56 29.01 11.48
N GLN A 38 10.79 28.15 12.16
CA GLN A 38 10.70 26.74 11.79
C GLN A 38 9.85 26.57 10.53
N LEU A 39 8.68 27.19 10.52
CA LEU A 39 7.74 27.15 9.39
C LEU A 39 7.21 28.56 9.11
N PRO A 40 7.13 28.98 7.84
CA PRO A 40 7.65 28.31 6.64
C PRO A 40 9.17 28.11 6.67
N ALA A 41 9.64 26.95 6.20
CA ALA A 41 11.04 26.56 6.28
C ALA A 41 11.87 27.29 5.22
N ASP A 42 13.02 27.85 5.63
CA ASP A 42 13.95 28.48 4.70
C ASP A 42 14.77 27.42 3.91
N LYS A 43 15.36 27.84 2.79
CA LYS A 43 16.23 26.99 1.95
C LYS A 43 17.37 26.34 2.74
N PHE A 44 17.93 27.02 3.74
CA PHE A 44 19.04 26.49 4.54
C PHE A 44 18.55 25.40 5.49
N ASP A 45 17.41 25.60 6.14
CA ASP A 45 16.79 24.61 7.04
C ASP A 45 16.35 23.36 6.28
N LEU A 46 15.80 23.53 5.08
CA LEU A 46 15.48 22.41 4.18
C LEU A 46 16.73 21.61 3.79
N CYS A 47 17.83 22.30 3.48
CA CYS A 47 19.09 21.63 3.16
C CYS A 47 19.68 20.92 4.39
N ALA A 48 19.67 21.56 5.55
CA ALA A 48 20.19 20.99 6.80
C ALA A 48 19.38 19.76 7.22
N PHE A 49 18.04 19.84 7.15
CA PHE A 49 17.16 18.71 7.44
C PHE A 49 17.30 17.57 6.42
N ALA A 50 17.50 17.88 5.14
CA ALA A 50 17.80 16.83 4.15
C ALA A 50 19.15 16.16 4.46
N ALA A 51 20.17 16.95 4.79
CA ALA A 51 21.52 16.47 5.09
C ALA A 51 21.57 15.63 6.38
N SER A 52 20.71 15.89 7.38
CA SER A 52 20.64 15.07 8.61
C SER A 52 20.23 13.62 8.36
N GLY A 53 19.65 13.33 7.19
CA GLY A 53 19.39 11.95 6.75
C GLY A 53 20.60 11.22 6.16
N ALA A 54 21.72 11.89 5.90
CA ALA A 54 22.92 11.27 5.32
C ALA A 54 23.48 10.18 6.25
N GLY A 55 23.76 8.99 5.71
CA GLY A 55 24.26 7.85 6.49
C GLY A 55 23.23 7.18 7.42
N VAL A 56 22.09 7.81 7.67
CA VAL A 56 21.07 7.33 8.62
C VAL A 56 19.81 6.80 7.90
N HIS A 57 19.40 7.48 6.84
CA HIS A 57 18.16 7.18 6.12
C HIS A 57 18.42 6.80 4.67
N SER A 58 17.50 6.04 4.09
CA SER A 58 17.48 5.87 2.63
C SER A 58 17.20 7.21 1.96
N GLY A 59 17.79 7.44 0.78
CA GLY A 59 17.48 8.66 0.03
C GLY A 59 16.00 8.74 -0.40
N SER A 60 15.28 7.61 -0.48
CA SER A 60 13.83 7.60 -0.68
C SER A 60 13.07 8.17 0.52
N THR A 61 13.46 7.84 1.75
CA THR A 61 12.86 8.40 2.97
C THR A 61 13.07 9.91 3.04
N THR A 62 14.30 10.39 2.81
CA THR A 62 14.60 11.82 2.84
C THR A 62 13.82 12.59 1.78
N ARG A 63 13.71 12.05 0.56
CA ARG A 63 12.91 12.65 -0.51
C ARG A 63 11.42 12.67 -0.18
N ASN A 64 10.90 11.64 0.47
CA ASN A 64 9.51 11.62 0.95
C ASN A 64 9.26 12.69 2.02
N ASN A 65 10.20 12.89 2.96
CA ASN A 65 10.11 13.97 3.93
C ASN A 65 10.08 15.34 3.24
N MET A 66 10.93 15.56 2.23
CA MET A 66 10.93 16.79 1.43
C MET A 66 9.62 17.00 0.67
N ALA A 67 9.05 15.94 0.09
CA ALA A 67 7.77 16.01 -0.61
C ALA A 67 6.62 16.39 0.33
N ALA A 68 6.64 15.87 1.57
CA ALA A 68 5.67 16.22 2.60
C ALA A 68 5.79 17.69 3.01
N LEU A 69 7.01 18.19 3.26
CA LEU A 69 7.24 19.60 3.57
C LEU A 69 6.79 20.49 2.42
N LYS A 70 7.09 20.11 1.16
CA LYS A 70 6.61 20.85 -0.01
C LYS A 70 5.09 20.90 -0.08
N ALA A 71 4.41 19.77 0.18
CA ALA A 71 2.96 19.72 0.22
C ALA A 71 2.38 20.61 1.33
N TRP A 72 3.01 20.62 2.51
CA TRP A 72 2.63 21.49 3.62
C TRP A 72 2.73 22.98 3.23
N HIS A 73 3.85 23.40 2.61
CA HIS A 73 4.03 24.79 2.16
C HIS A 73 2.97 25.21 1.13
N ILE A 74 2.65 24.31 0.19
CA ILE A 74 1.61 24.55 -0.82
C ILE A 74 0.22 24.68 -0.18
N ALA A 75 -0.08 23.88 0.85
CA ALA A 75 -1.36 23.90 1.53
C ALA A 75 -1.55 25.14 2.43
N GLN A 76 -0.49 25.59 3.11
CA GLN A 76 -0.57 26.65 4.12
C GLN A 76 -0.41 28.07 3.55
N GLY A 77 0.25 28.23 2.39
CA GLY A 77 0.51 29.53 1.77
C GLY A 77 -0.71 30.30 1.23
N GLN A 78 -1.94 29.96 1.65
CA GLN A 78 -3.19 30.50 1.11
C GLN A 78 -4.18 31.02 2.18
N GLY A 79 -3.89 30.83 3.49
CA GLY A 79 -4.87 31.03 4.56
C GLY A 79 -4.77 32.30 5.41
N ASP A 80 -3.66 33.04 5.34
CA ASP A 80 -3.43 34.20 6.21
C ASP A 80 -3.05 35.45 5.37
N PRO A 81 -3.88 36.52 5.37
CA PRO A 81 -3.62 37.76 4.64
C PRO A 81 -2.35 38.51 5.09
N LEU A 82 -1.84 38.22 6.29
CA LEU A 82 -0.58 38.76 6.85
C LEU A 82 0.60 37.82 6.65
N CYS A 83 0.36 36.54 6.36
CA CYS A 83 1.40 35.59 5.99
C CYS A 83 1.61 35.71 4.49
N LEU A 84 2.54 36.60 4.08
CA LEU A 84 3.15 36.62 2.76
C LEU A 84 3.27 35.18 2.25
N SER A 85 2.70 34.86 1.09
CA SER A 85 2.81 33.51 0.55
C SER A 85 4.30 33.16 0.49
N HIS A 86 4.78 32.28 1.36
CA HIS A 86 6.19 31.89 1.35
C HIS A 86 6.29 30.71 0.38
N PRO A 87 6.76 30.94 -0.86
CA PRO A 87 6.83 29.86 -1.83
C PRO A 87 7.85 28.83 -1.35
N TRP A 88 7.60 27.57 -1.71
CA TRP A 88 8.55 26.48 -1.49
C TRP A 88 9.97 26.86 -1.94
N GLN A 89 10.91 26.97 -0.99
CA GLN A 89 12.30 27.37 -1.22
C GLN A 89 13.21 26.20 -1.63
N GLY A 90 12.73 25.32 -2.50
CA GLY A 90 13.52 24.21 -3.04
C GLY A 90 14.61 24.70 -3.97
N SER A 91 15.82 24.91 -3.44
CA SER A 91 16.97 25.39 -4.22
C SER A 91 17.68 24.28 -5.02
N SER A 92 18.51 24.66 -5.99
CA SER A 92 19.44 23.74 -6.66
C SER A 92 20.38 23.05 -5.67
N ARG A 93 20.76 23.74 -4.59
CA ARG A 93 21.55 23.17 -3.49
C ARG A 93 20.83 21.98 -2.84
N LEU A 94 19.53 22.08 -2.60
CA LEU A 94 18.74 20.99 -2.02
C LEU A 94 18.77 19.74 -2.92
N HIS A 95 18.73 19.92 -4.24
CA HIS A 95 18.85 18.80 -5.18
C HIS A 95 20.19 18.07 -5.03
N TYR A 96 21.31 18.79 -4.96
CA TYR A 96 22.63 18.20 -4.74
C TYR A 96 22.76 17.55 -3.35
N VAL A 97 22.19 18.16 -2.31
CA VAL A 97 22.14 17.56 -0.96
C VAL A 97 21.40 16.23 -1.01
N LEU A 98 20.23 16.16 -1.66
CA LEU A 98 19.48 14.92 -1.80
C LEU A 98 20.24 13.85 -2.59
N ALA A 99 20.99 14.24 -3.62
CA ALA A 99 21.88 13.34 -4.34
C ALA A 99 23.01 12.80 -3.45
N GLY A 100 23.64 13.69 -2.65
CA GLY A 100 24.64 13.31 -1.67
C GLY A 100 24.10 12.35 -0.61
N VAL A 101 22.92 12.62 -0.06
CA VAL A 101 22.23 11.75 0.91
C VAL A 101 21.92 10.38 0.30
N GLN A 102 21.50 10.34 -0.96
CA GLN A 102 21.27 9.08 -1.68
C GLN A 102 22.55 8.26 -1.84
N ASN A 103 23.68 8.91 -2.13
CA ASN A 103 24.99 8.26 -2.28
C ASN A 103 25.55 7.79 -0.94
N LEU A 104 25.32 8.55 0.13
CA LEU A 104 25.70 8.23 1.50
C LEU A 104 24.68 7.33 2.21
N ALA A 105 23.60 6.90 1.53
CA ALA A 105 22.60 6.05 2.15
C ALA A 105 23.26 4.73 2.58
N PRO A 106 23.01 4.27 3.83
CA PRO A 106 23.68 3.09 4.35
C PRO A 106 23.30 1.87 3.51
N ASP A 107 24.24 0.94 3.31
CA ASP A 107 23.98 -0.24 2.49
C ASP A 107 22.88 -1.13 3.09
N SER A 108 22.69 -1.08 4.41
CA SER A 108 21.54 -1.71 5.09
C SER A 108 20.18 -1.18 4.62
N SER A 109 20.12 0.02 4.04
CA SER A 109 18.91 0.59 3.45
C SER A 109 18.64 0.13 2.01
N LYS A 110 19.63 -0.48 1.35
CA LYS A 110 19.53 -1.00 -0.02
C LYS A 110 19.11 -2.47 0.05
N CYS A 111 17.80 -2.73 -0.03
CA CYS A 111 17.33 -4.10 -0.21
C CYS A 111 17.57 -4.54 -1.65
N PRO A 112 18.19 -5.73 -1.90
CA PRO A 112 18.29 -6.26 -3.24
C PRO A 112 16.89 -6.48 -3.83
N PRO A 113 16.73 -6.39 -5.16
CA PRO A 113 15.47 -6.72 -5.81
C PRO A 113 15.00 -8.11 -5.38
N ARG A 114 13.74 -8.21 -4.92
CA ARG A 114 13.16 -9.51 -4.58
C ARG A 114 12.95 -10.31 -5.87
N PRO A 115 13.31 -11.60 -5.91
CA PRO A 115 13.06 -12.42 -7.09
C PRO A 115 11.56 -12.45 -7.39
N PRO A 116 11.16 -12.52 -8.68
CA PRO A 116 9.77 -12.63 -9.04
C PRO A 116 9.18 -13.94 -8.50
N ILE A 117 7.97 -13.87 -7.95
CA ILE A 117 7.19 -15.07 -7.66
C ILE A 117 6.88 -15.75 -9.01
N ASN A 118 7.07 -17.07 -9.09
CA ASN A 118 6.80 -17.85 -10.28
C ASN A 118 5.89 -19.05 -9.94
N SER A 119 5.51 -19.81 -10.97
CA SER A 119 4.64 -20.98 -10.81
C SER A 119 5.26 -22.10 -9.96
N ALA A 120 6.60 -22.22 -9.93
CA ALA A 120 7.28 -23.19 -9.07
C ALA A 120 7.12 -22.83 -7.59
N VAL A 121 7.27 -21.55 -7.23
CA VAL A 121 7.01 -21.06 -5.87
C VAL A 121 5.57 -21.35 -5.44
N LEU A 122 4.60 -21.14 -6.34
CA LEU A 122 3.20 -21.43 -6.07
C LEU A 122 2.92 -22.93 -5.89
N ARG A 123 3.67 -23.80 -6.59
CA ARG A 123 3.63 -25.26 -6.39
C ARG A 123 4.26 -25.67 -5.06
N THR A 124 5.40 -25.10 -4.69
CA THR A 124 6.00 -25.33 -3.36
C THR A 124 5.04 -24.91 -2.25
N LEU A 125 4.31 -23.80 -2.42
CA LEU A 125 3.26 -23.41 -1.49
C LEU A 125 2.16 -24.47 -1.40
N TYR A 126 1.70 -25.01 -2.53
CA TYR A 126 0.70 -26.08 -2.55
C TYR A 126 1.16 -27.31 -1.76
N GLU A 127 2.40 -27.75 -1.97
CA GLU A 127 2.98 -28.93 -1.32
C GLU A 127 3.14 -28.78 0.20
N GLY A 128 3.28 -27.55 0.69
CA GLY A 128 3.44 -27.24 2.11
C GLY A 128 2.14 -26.97 2.88
N LEU A 129 0.98 -26.99 2.22
CA LEU A 129 -0.32 -26.67 2.85
C LEU A 129 -1.14 -27.92 3.17
N ASP A 130 -1.93 -27.85 4.25
CA ASP A 130 -2.82 -28.93 4.69
C ASP A 130 -4.25 -28.69 4.17
N PHE A 131 -4.66 -29.35 3.08
CA PHE A 131 -5.98 -29.11 2.46
C PHE A 131 -7.22 -29.55 3.27
N PRO A 132 -7.13 -30.50 4.22
CA PRO A 132 -8.11 -30.65 5.28
C PRO A 132 -8.38 -29.36 6.11
N CYS A 133 -7.38 -28.48 6.23
CA CYS A 133 -7.51 -27.20 6.89
C CYS A 133 -8.12 -26.12 5.96
N LEU A 134 -9.34 -25.67 6.26
CA LEU A 134 -10.05 -24.66 5.44
C LEU A 134 -9.31 -23.30 5.34
N ARG A 135 -8.50 -22.96 6.33
CA ARG A 135 -7.63 -21.78 6.29
C ARG A 135 -6.61 -21.91 5.16
N ASP A 136 -6.00 -23.08 5.03
CA ASP A 136 -4.93 -23.33 4.08
C ASP A 136 -5.49 -23.40 2.65
N VAL A 137 -6.71 -23.93 2.48
CA VAL A 137 -7.49 -23.81 1.24
C VAL A 137 -7.68 -22.35 0.84
N ALA A 138 -8.05 -21.48 1.80
CA ALA A 138 -8.25 -20.06 1.54
C ALA A 138 -6.96 -19.30 1.22
N VAL A 139 -5.86 -19.61 1.93
CA VAL A 139 -4.54 -19.05 1.66
C VAL A 139 -4.08 -19.44 0.25
N PHE A 140 -4.22 -20.71 -0.13
CA PHE A 140 -3.85 -21.18 -1.45
C PHE A 140 -4.65 -20.52 -2.57
N ALA A 141 -5.97 -20.38 -2.38
CA ALA A 141 -6.83 -19.69 -3.33
C ALA A 141 -6.46 -18.22 -3.47
N ALA A 142 -6.14 -17.52 -2.36
CA ALA A 142 -5.68 -16.15 -2.39
C ALA A 142 -4.37 -16.01 -3.17
N ALA A 143 -3.42 -16.92 -2.97
CA ALA A 143 -2.16 -16.96 -3.70
C ALA A 143 -2.37 -17.19 -5.20
N CYS A 144 -3.20 -18.16 -5.58
CA CYS A 144 -3.50 -18.43 -7.00
C CYS A 144 -4.18 -17.24 -7.68
N VAL A 145 -5.17 -16.61 -7.03
CA VAL A 145 -5.85 -15.43 -7.58
C VAL A 145 -4.92 -14.23 -7.65
N ALA A 146 -4.06 -14.01 -6.66
CA ALA A 146 -3.07 -12.94 -6.68
C ALA A 146 -2.08 -13.13 -7.82
N PHE A 147 -1.55 -14.35 -7.97
CA PHE A 147 -0.57 -14.69 -8.98
C PHE A 147 -1.16 -14.60 -10.40
N TRP A 148 -2.23 -15.34 -10.70
CA TRP A 148 -2.78 -15.37 -12.06
C TRP A 148 -3.61 -14.14 -12.42
N GLY A 149 -4.23 -13.50 -11.44
CA GLY A 149 -4.94 -12.24 -11.62
C GLY A 149 -4.05 -11.01 -11.59
N GLN A 150 -2.74 -11.18 -11.32
CA GLN A 150 -1.79 -10.08 -11.09
C GLN A 150 -2.31 -9.07 -10.04
N CYS A 151 -3.03 -9.57 -9.04
CA CYS A 151 -3.64 -8.75 -8.00
C CYS A 151 -2.62 -8.46 -6.91
N GLN A 152 -2.56 -7.20 -6.47
CA GLN A 152 -1.89 -6.87 -5.21
C GLN A 152 -2.65 -7.50 -4.05
N LEU A 153 -1.99 -8.27 -3.20
CA LEU A 153 -2.63 -8.94 -2.06
C LEU A 153 -3.38 -7.96 -1.14
N GLY A 154 -2.81 -6.76 -0.92
CA GLY A 154 -3.46 -5.70 -0.16
C GLY A 154 -4.73 -5.11 -0.79
N LYS A 155 -5.12 -5.54 -2.00
CA LYS A 155 -6.42 -5.21 -2.62
C LYS A 155 -7.46 -6.30 -2.43
N ILE A 156 -7.04 -7.54 -2.23
CA ILE A 156 -7.93 -8.69 -2.17
C ILE A 156 -8.04 -9.31 -0.76
N LEU A 157 -7.11 -8.96 0.14
CA LEU A 157 -7.09 -9.39 1.54
C LEU A 157 -7.09 -8.19 2.51
N PRO A 158 -7.62 -8.33 3.73
CA PRO A 158 -7.41 -7.39 4.83
C PRO A 158 -5.94 -7.27 5.19
N ASN A 159 -5.53 -6.09 5.65
CA ASN A 159 -4.17 -5.88 6.15
C ASN A 159 -4.00 -6.52 7.54
N THR A 160 -5.02 -6.41 8.38
CA THR A 160 -5.05 -6.92 9.75
C THR A 160 -6.37 -7.63 10.05
N ARG A 161 -6.45 -8.30 11.20
CA ARG A 161 -7.66 -8.98 11.65
C ARG A 161 -8.87 -8.04 11.80
N ASN A 162 -8.63 -6.82 12.28
CA ASN A 162 -9.65 -5.80 12.54
C ASN A 162 -9.44 -4.62 11.60
N ASP A 163 -9.25 -4.89 10.32
CA ASP A 163 -9.06 -3.84 9.32
C ASP A 163 -10.37 -3.04 9.18
N PRO A 164 -10.40 -1.73 9.45
CA PRO A 164 -11.61 -0.92 9.25
C PRO A 164 -11.95 -0.74 7.76
N ALA A 165 -11.02 -1.03 6.85
CA ALA A 165 -11.17 -0.85 5.41
C ALA A 165 -11.52 -2.17 4.67
N LEU A 166 -12.52 -2.91 5.15
CA LEU A 166 -13.03 -4.13 4.49
C LEU A 166 -13.93 -3.84 3.29
N ALA A 167 -14.72 -2.75 3.34
CA ALA A 167 -15.65 -2.37 2.28
C ALA A 167 -15.05 -2.34 0.84
N PRO A 168 -13.80 -1.90 0.61
CA PRO A 168 -13.20 -1.93 -0.73
C PRO A 168 -12.67 -3.30 -1.18
N LYS A 169 -12.81 -4.38 -0.40
CA LYS A 169 -12.28 -5.72 -0.70
C LYS A 169 -13.32 -6.60 -1.40
N PRO A 170 -12.92 -7.53 -2.27
CA PRO A 170 -13.85 -8.42 -2.96
C PRO A 170 -14.53 -9.41 -2.00
N THR A 171 -15.82 -9.67 -2.25
CA THR A 171 -16.65 -10.64 -1.55
C THR A 171 -16.88 -11.85 -2.45
N ARG A 172 -17.49 -12.90 -1.92
CA ARG A 172 -17.86 -14.09 -2.71
C ARG A 172 -18.86 -13.75 -3.83
N ALA A 173 -19.74 -12.77 -3.63
CA ALA A 173 -20.67 -12.27 -4.65
C ALA A 173 -19.98 -11.62 -5.86
N HIS A 174 -18.72 -11.21 -5.73
CA HIS A 174 -17.96 -10.59 -6.82
C HIS A 174 -17.31 -11.59 -7.78
N VAL A 175 -17.49 -12.90 -7.55
CA VAL A 175 -17.03 -13.94 -8.46
C VAL A 175 -18.18 -14.38 -9.36
N SER A 176 -17.97 -14.32 -10.66
CA SER A 176 -18.94 -14.78 -11.66
C SER A 176 -18.24 -15.41 -12.86
N ARG A 177 -19.00 -16.00 -13.78
CA ARG A 177 -18.46 -16.44 -15.07
C ARG A 177 -18.26 -15.22 -15.98
N SER A 178 -17.18 -15.21 -16.76
CA SER A 178 -16.96 -14.14 -17.73
C SER A 178 -17.97 -14.22 -18.86
N HIS A 179 -18.57 -13.07 -19.22
CA HIS A 179 -19.48 -12.98 -20.36
C HIS A 179 -18.77 -13.16 -21.71
N ARG A 180 -17.50 -12.74 -21.79
CA ARG A 180 -16.70 -12.78 -23.04
C ARG A 180 -16.06 -14.15 -23.29
N ASN A 181 -15.74 -14.88 -22.22
CA ASN A 181 -15.18 -16.23 -22.30
C ASN A 181 -15.86 -17.11 -21.24
N LYS A 182 -16.74 -18.01 -21.67
CA LYS A 182 -17.51 -18.90 -20.78
C LYS A 182 -16.62 -19.85 -19.96
N HIS A 183 -15.39 -20.08 -20.40
CA HIS A 183 -14.40 -20.90 -19.71
C HIS A 183 -13.54 -20.11 -18.71
N ALA A 184 -13.72 -18.79 -18.63
CA ALA A 184 -13.00 -17.93 -17.69
C ALA A 184 -13.88 -17.48 -16.51
N THR A 185 -13.25 -17.29 -15.37
CA THR A 185 -13.87 -16.74 -14.16
C THR A 185 -13.57 -15.25 -14.09
N LYS A 186 -14.59 -14.43 -13.86
CA LYS A 186 -14.47 -12.99 -13.63
C LYS A 186 -14.50 -12.73 -12.13
N LEU A 187 -13.54 -11.94 -11.66
CA LEU A 187 -13.51 -11.40 -10.31
C LEU A 187 -13.64 -9.87 -10.39
N ARG A 188 -14.71 -9.32 -9.82
CA ARG A 188 -14.88 -7.87 -9.67
C ARG A 188 -14.09 -7.37 -8.46
N LEU A 189 -13.12 -6.49 -8.69
CA LEU A 189 -12.47 -5.73 -7.64
C LEU A 189 -13.27 -4.45 -7.38
N PRO A 190 -13.83 -4.23 -6.17
CA PRO A 190 -14.66 -3.06 -5.90
C PRO A 190 -13.92 -1.73 -6.05
N ARG A 191 -12.60 -1.72 -5.79
CA ARG A 191 -11.77 -0.51 -5.87
C ARG A 191 -10.33 -0.83 -6.20
N THR A 192 -9.75 -0.11 -7.15
CA THR A 192 -8.30 -0.16 -7.43
C THR A 192 -7.62 1.16 -7.02
N LYS A 193 -6.29 1.24 -7.12
CA LYS A 193 -5.56 2.48 -6.82
C LYS A 193 -5.94 3.61 -7.79
N ALA A 194 -6.16 3.27 -9.06
CA ALA A 194 -6.46 4.22 -10.12
C ALA A 194 -7.96 4.45 -10.33
N ILE A 195 -8.79 3.43 -10.14
CA ILE A 195 -10.22 3.46 -10.49
C ILE A 195 -11.06 3.22 -9.23
N LYS A 196 -11.77 4.28 -8.81
CA LYS A 196 -12.63 4.23 -7.61
C LYS A 196 -13.86 3.33 -7.80
N SER A 197 -14.37 3.20 -9.03
CA SER A 197 -15.49 2.33 -9.37
C SER A 197 -15.13 0.84 -9.44
N GLY A 198 -13.84 0.50 -9.36
CA GLY A 198 -13.38 -0.88 -9.42
C GLY A 198 -12.99 -1.35 -10.82
N ASP A 199 -12.49 -2.58 -10.91
CA ASP A 199 -12.00 -3.19 -12.15
C ASP A 199 -12.28 -4.70 -12.18
N ASP A 200 -12.25 -5.32 -13.36
CA ASP A 200 -12.50 -6.75 -13.54
C ASP A 200 -11.19 -7.50 -13.79
N VAL A 201 -10.99 -8.58 -13.04
CA VAL A 201 -9.88 -9.53 -13.24
C VAL A 201 -10.43 -10.78 -13.91
N ILE A 202 -9.84 -11.19 -15.03
CA ILE A 202 -10.22 -12.39 -15.76
C ILE A 202 -9.23 -13.52 -15.44
N LEU A 203 -9.72 -14.56 -14.79
CA LEU A 203 -8.96 -15.75 -14.41
C LEU A 203 -9.28 -16.89 -15.38
N VAL A 204 -8.26 -17.37 -16.07
CA VAL A 204 -8.35 -18.49 -17.03
C VAL A 204 -7.84 -19.77 -16.38
N ALA A 205 -8.32 -20.92 -16.85
CA ALA A 205 -7.81 -22.23 -16.44
C ALA A 205 -6.29 -22.33 -16.61
N GLN A 206 -5.63 -22.93 -15.62
CA GLN A 206 -4.19 -23.21 -15.62
C GLN A 206 -3.94 -24.68 -15.31
N SER A 207 -2.70 -25.12 -15.39
CA SER A 207 -2.33 -26.47 -14.99
C SER A 207 -2.53 -26.69 -13.49
N ASN A 208 -2.95 -27.91 -13.14
CA ASN A 208 -3.05 -28.32 -11.74
C ASN A 208 -1.64 -28.48 -11.13
N PRO A 209 -1.48 -28.24 -9.81
CA PRO A 209 -2.52 -27.87 -8.84
C PRO A 209 -2.80 -26.36 -8.71
N ILE A 210 -2.06 -25.52 -9.45
CA ILE A 210 -2.06 -24.06 -9.30
C ILE A 210 -3.15 -23.35 -10.11
N ASN A 211 -4.27 -24.04 -10.38
CA ASN A 211 -5.35 -23.51 -11.17
C ASN A 211 -6.26 -22.59 -10.32
N PRO A 212 -6.38 -21.29 -10.66
CA PRO A 212 -7.13 -20.33 -9.85
C PRO A 212 -8.63 -20.62 -9.86
N GLN A 213 -9.18 -21.20 -10.92
CA GLN A 213 -10.60 -21.55 -10.99
C GLN A 213 -10.93 -22.74 -10.09
N ILE A 214 -10.04 -23.73 -10.03
CA ILE A 214 -10.19 -24.88 -9.14
C ILE A 214 -10.05 -24.44 -7.68
N ALA A 215 -9.09 -23.57 -7.38
CA ALA A 215 -8.91 -23.04 -6.04
C ALA A 215 -10.13 -22.19 -5.59
N LEU A 216 -10.69 -21.35 -6.46
CA LEU A 216 -11.93 -20.61 -6.20
C LEU A 216 -13.14 -21.53 -6.03
N HIS A 217 -13.22 -22.59 -6.83
CA HIS A 217 -14.29 -23.57 -6.71
C HIS A 217 -14.20 -24.33 -5.37
N ALA A 218 -13.00 -24.66 -4.90
CA ALA A 218 -12.81 -25.26 -3.57
C ALA A 218 -13.36 -24.34 -2.45
N LEU A 219 -13.14 -23.03 -2.55
CA LEU A 219 -13.72 -22.06 -1.61
C LEU A 219 -15.25 -22.00 -1.64
N SER A 220 -15.86 -22.11 -2.83
CA SER A 220 -17.32 -22.10 -2.96
C SER A 220 -17.99 -23.32 -2.32
N LYS A 221 -17.26 -24.42 -2.13
CA LYS A 221 -17.76 -25.62 -1.43
C LYS A 221 -17.77 -25.46 0.09
N ILE A 222 -17.13 -24.42 0.64
CA ILE A 222 -17.19 -24.13 2.08
C ILE A 222 -18.57 -23.55 2.38
N HIS A 223 -19.44 -24.41 2.92
CA HIS A 223 -20.79 -24.06 3.36
C HIS A 223 -20.77 -23.10 4.56
N ASN A 224 -21.91 -22.46 4.86
CA ASN A 224 -22.10 -21.54 6.00
C ASN A 224 -21.31 -20.23 5.97
N ILE A 225 -20.81 -19.81 4.79
CA ILE A 225 -20.22 -18.48 4.61
C ILE A 225 -21.08 -17.70 3.60
N PRO A 226 -21.66 -16.54 3.99
CA PRO A 226 -22.58 -15.80 3.13
C PRO A 226 -21.86 -15.22 1.92
N SER A 227 -22.62 -14.93 0.86
CA SER A 227 -22.08 -14.31 -0.37
C SER A 227 -21.52 -12.90 -0.14
N SER A 228 -22.00 -12.20 0.89
CA SER A 228 -21.51 -10.89 1.34
C SER A 228 -20.19 -10.96 2.11
N ALA A 229 -19.77 -12.14 2.58
CA ALA A 229 -18.47 -12.30 3.23
C ALA A 229 -17.34 -12.13 2.21
N MET A 230 -16.14 -11.82 2.71
CA MET A 230 -14.97 -11.67 1.87
C MET A 230 -14.68 -12.94 1.07
N LEU A 231 -14.07 -12.74 -0.10
CA LEU A 231 -13.83 -13.80 -1.07
C LEU A 231 -13.09 -15.01 -0.46
N PHE A 232 -12.05 -14.76 0.33
CA PHE A 232 -11.20 -15.79 0.93
C PHE A 232 -11.57 -16.13 2.36
N ALA A 233 -12.77 -15.78 2.83
CA ALA A 233 -13.22 -16.17 4.16
C ALA A 233 -13.26 -17.71 4.30
N TYR A 234 -12.83 -18.21 5.46
CA TYR A 234 -12.84 -19.63 5.82
C TYR A 234 -13.54 -19.86 7.16
N GLN A 235 -14.06 -21.08 7.35
CA GLN A 235 -14.81 -21.44 8.55
C GLN A 235 -13.87 -21.84 9.70
N THR A 236 -14.30 -21.54 10.92
CA THR A 236 -13.67 -21.89 12.19
C THR A 236 -14.73 -22.42 13.16
N PRO A 237 -14.34 -23.08 14.27
CA PRO A 237 -15.31 -23.52 15.28
C PRO A 237 -16.18 -22.39 15.87
N THR A 238 -15.70 -21.15 15.83
CA THR A 238 -16.38 -19.97 16.43
C THR A 238 -17.05 -19.06 15.39
N GLY A 239 -17.25 -19.51 14.14
CA GLY A 239 -17.78 -18.69 13.03
C GLY A 239 -16.86 -18.72 11.81
N PHE A 240 -16.71 -17.62 11.08
CA PHE A 240 -15.78 -17.52 9.96
C PHE A 240 -14.74 -16.40 10.17
N ARG A 241 -13.61 -16.51 9.47
CA ARG A 241 -12.49 -15.56 9.54
C ARG A 241 -11.89 -15.32 8.17
N ASP A 242 -11.18 -14.20 8.06
CA ASP A 242 -10.44 -13.83 6.85
C ASP A 242 -8.93 -14.04 7.01
N PRO A 243 -8.25 -14.57 5.98
CA PRO A 243 -6.81 -14.51 5.91
C PRO A 243 -6.40 -13.05 5.73
N HIS A 244 -5.36 -12.62 6.44
CA HIS A 244 -4.88 -11.23 6.42
C HIS A 244 -3.37 -11.20 6.32
N LEU A 245 -2.84 -10.12 5.75
CA LEU A 245 -1.43 -9.99 5.40
C LEU A 245 -0.47 -10.22 6.58
N ALA A 246 -0.85 -9.84 7.80
CA ALA A 246 0.00 -10.02 8.98
C ALA A 246 0.17 -11.49 9.44
N LYS A 247 -0.50 -12.46 8.80
CA LYS A 247 -0.45 -13.89 9.15
C LYS A 247 -0.21 -14.83 7.97
N ILE A 248 0.15 -14.31 6.80
CA ILE A 248 0.63 -15.17 5.71
C ILE A 248 2.12 -15.37 5.99
N PRO A 249 2.58 -16.62 6.19
CA PRO A 249 4.00 -16.90 6.44
C PRO A 249 4.91 -16.38 5.31
#